data_AF-A0A522R3S3-F1
#
_entry.id   AF-A0A522R3S3-F1
#
_cell.length_a   1.000
_cell.length_b   1.000
_cell.length_c   1.000
_cell.angle_alpha   90.00
_cell.angle_beta   90.00
_cell.angle_gamma   90.00
#
_symmetry.space_group_name_H-M   'P 1'
#
loop_
_entity.id
_entity.type
_entity.pdbx_description
1 polymer ?
#
loop_
_entity_poly.entity_id
_entity_poly.type
_entity_poly.pdbx_seq_one_letter_code
_entity_poly.pdbx_strand_id
1 'polypeptide(L)'
;MNLDTAAPRKSDAVIISLAEQRQNRARTHTARRIATRLLHDLQIHGYARTLVPWLTRDPHCHTNEDALYQWVRHELADQELASIVDETTVRAVLGERLHHLLCIVGPESC
;
A
#
# COMPACT_ATOMS: atom_id res chain seq x y z
N MET A 1 -31.04 -23.64 27.99
CA MET A 1 -29.79 -22.92 27.68
C MET A 1 -30.07 -22.00 26.51
N ASN A 2 -30.36 -20.72 26.77
CA ASN A 2 -30.58 -19.74 25.70
C ASN A 2 -29.27 -18.96 25.52
N LEU A 3 -28.69 -19.07 24.33
CA LEU A 3 -27.58 -18.25 23.87
C LEU A 3 -28.15 -16.88 23.50
N ASP A 4 -28.09 -15.94 24.44
CA ASP A 4 -28.28 -14.52 24.16
C ASP A 4 -27.21 -14.09 23.16
N THR A 5 -27.61 -14.05 21.89
CA THR A 5 -26.82 -13.45 20.82
C THR A 5 -27.04 -11.95 20.94
N ALA A 6 -26.30 -11.32 21.85
CA ALA A 6 -26.35 -9.88 22.04
C ALA A 6 -25.84 -9.21 20.75
N ALA A 7 -26.78 -8.71 19.94
CA ALA A 7 -26.46 -7.80 18.85
C ALA A 7 -25.66 -6.62 19.42
N PRO A 8 -24.55 -6.22 18.77
CA PRO A 8 -23.67 -5.18 19.30
C PRO A 8 -24.48 -3.91 19.59
N ARG A 9 -24.33 -3.35 20.80
CA ARG A 9 -25.01 -2.10 21.16
C ARG A 9 -24.55 -1.00 20.19
N LYS A 10 -25.41 -0.02 19.87
CA LYS A 10 -25.06 1.11 18.98
C LYS A 10 -23.70 1.75 19.33
N SER A 11 -23.33 1.76 20.60
CA SER A 11 -22.03 2.22 21.12
C SER A 11 -20.85 1.39 20.60
N ASP A 12 -20.97 0.07 20.55
CA ASP A 12 -19.93 -0.86 20.09
C ASP A 12 -19.71 -0.72 18.58
N ALA A 13 -20.80 -0.55 17.82
CA ALA A 13 -20.72 -0.31 16.37
C ALA A 13 -20.00 1.00 16.02
N VAL A 14 -20.17 2.06 16.84
CA VAL A 14 -19.46 3.34 16.66
C VAL A 14 -17.98 3.22 17.03
N ILE A 15 -17.65 2.48 18.10
CA ILE A 15 -16.26 2.23 18.51
C ILE A 15 -15.51 1.42 17.44
N ILE A 16 -16.15 0.36 16.92
CA ILE A 16 -15.60 -0.47 15.85
C ILE A 16 -15.35 0.38 14.59
N SER A 17 -16.33 1.18 14.15
CA SER A 17 -16.16 1.99 12.94
C SER A 17 -15.09 3.08 13.10
N LEU A 18 -14.93 3.66 14.30
CA LEU A 18 -13.89 4.65 14.57
C LEU A 18 -12.49 4.00 14.59
N ALA A 19 -12.36 2.80 15.16
CA ALA A 19 -11.10 2.04 15.17
C ALA A 19 -10.69 1.68 13.74
N GLU A 20 -11.62 1.17 12.93
CA GLU A 20 -11.40 0.86 11.52
C GLU A 20 -11.01 2.11 10.71
N GLN A 21 -11.67 3.25 10.94
CA GLN A 21 -11.32 4.52 10.29
C GLN A 21 -9.90 4.97 10.64
N ARG A 22 -9.50 4.88 11.92
CA ARG A 22 -8.14 5.22 12.36
C ARG A 22 -7.11 4.29 11.73
N GLN A 23 -7.38 2.99 11.71
CA GLN A 23 -6.51 1.99 11.10
C GLN A 23 -6.37 2.21 9.59
N ASN A 24 -7.46 2.53 8.89
CA ASN A 24 -7.46 2.84 7.47
C ASN A 24 -6.67 4.11 7.14
N ARG A 25 -6.77 5.15 7.99
CA ARG A 25 -5.95 6.36 7.85
C ARG A 25 -4.47 6.07 8.09
N ALA A 26 -4.14 5.30 9.12
CA ALA A 26 -2.75 4.92 9.42
C ALA A 26 -2.13 4.09 8.27
N ARG A 27 -2.88 3.13 7.72
CA ARG A 27 -2.47 2.35 6.54
C ARG A 27 -2.25 3.22 5.31
N THR A 28 -3.18 4.12 5.04
CA THR A 28 -3.08 5.06 3.91
C THR A 28 -1.85 5.96 4.02
N HIS A 29 -1.60 6.49 5.22
CA HIS A 29 -0.44 7.34 5.48
C HIS A 29 0.88 6.54 5.34
N THR A 30 0.93 5.32 5.87
CA THR A 30 2.10 4.43 5.76
C THR A 30 2.39 4.09 4.31
N ALA A 31 1.37 3.72 3.52
CA ALA A 31 1.53 3.41 2.11
C ALA A 31 2.08 4.61 1.31
N ARG A 32 1.56 5.82 1.56
CA ARG A 32 2.10 7.04 0.93
C ARG A 32 3.56 7.27 1.31
N ARG A 33 3.89 7.19 2.59
CA ARG A 33 5.27 7.39 3.06
C ARG A 33 6.24 6.41 2.43
N ILE A 34 5.87 5.13 2.35
CA ILE A 34 6.68 4.09 1.70
C ILE A 34 6.82 4.40 0.21
N ALA A 35 5.72 4.70 -0.49
CA ALA A 35 5.75 5.01 -1.93
C ALA A 35 6.66 6.22 -2.22
N THR A 36 6.53 7.31 -1.48
CA THR A 36 7.39 8.49 -1.65
C THR A 36 8.87 8.16 -1.43
N ARG A 37 9.19 7.33 -0.43
CA ARG A 37 10.56 6.88 -0.19
C ARG A 37 11.08 5.99 -1.31
N LEU A 38 10.28 5.06 -1.81
CA LEU A 38 10.67 4.17 -2.91
C LEU A 38 10.91 4.95 -4.21
N LEU A 39 10.12 5.99 -4.51
CA LEU A 39 10.40 6.88 -5.65
C LEU A 39 11.79 7.49 -5.54
N HIS A 40 12.15 7.99 -4.35
CA HIS A 40 13.44 8.61 -4.10
C HIS A 40 14.58 7.58 -4.14
N ASP A 41 14.43 6.47 -3.42
CA ASP A 41 15.44 5.41 -3.29
C ASP A 41 15.79 4.80 -4.65
N LEU A 42 14.82 4.71 -5.57
CA LEU A 42 14.99 4.16 -6.92
C LEU A 42 15.09 5.23 -8.03
N GLN A 43 15.19 6.51 -7.67
CA GLN A 43 15.28 7.63 -8.61
C GLN A 43 14.15 7.67 -9.68
N ILE A 44 12.95 7.23 -9.29
CA ILE A 44 11.77 7.25 -10.16
C ILE A 44 11.16 8.65 -10.14
N HIS A 45 10.98 9.23 -11.33
CA HIS A 45 10.32 10.52 -11.47
C HIS A 45 8.81 10.39 -11.20
N GLY A 46 8.32 11.02 -10.12
CA GLY A 46 6.93 10.90 -9.65
C GLY A 46 5.88 11.35 -10.69
N TYR A 47 6.12 12.46 -11.39
CA TYR A 47 5.20 13.01 -12.40
C TYR A 47 5.25 12.31 -13.77
N ALA A 48 6.21 11.40 -13.98
CA ALA A 48 6.26 10.60 -15.20
C ALA A 48 5.13 9.55 -15.20
N ARG A 49 4.90 8.92 -16.36
CA ARG A 49 3.85 7.91 -16.56
C ARG A 49 4.37 6.53 -16.94
N THR A 50 5.68 6.34 -16.84
CA THR A 50 6.39 5.17 -17.36
C THR A 50 6.03 3.87 -16.65
N LEU A 51 5.67 3.93 -15.36
CA LEU A 51 5.38 2.76 -14.54
C LEU A 51 3.89 2.50 -14.36
N VAL A 52 3.04 3.48 -14.69
CA VAL A 52 1.58 3.40 -14.52
C VAL A 52 0.99 2.09 -15.08
N PRO A 53 1.30 1.68 -16.34
CA PRO A 53 0.71 0.46 -16.92
C PRO A 53 1.10 -0.83 -16.20
N TRP A 54 2.21 -0.81 -15.46
CA TRP A 54 2.79 -1.98 -14.81
C TRP A 54 2.40 -2.10 -13.35
N LEU A 55 2.13 -0.97 -12.69
CA LEU A 55 1.85 -0.90 -11.25
C LEU A 55 0.35 -0.88 -10.93
N THR A 56 -0.49 -0.40 -11.86
CA THR A 56 -1.94 -0.36 -11.64
C THR A 56 -2.72 -0.54 -12.94
N ARG A 57 -3.97 -1.01 -12.80
CA ARG A 57 -4.97 -1.06 -13.89
C ARG A 57 -5.99 0.08 -13.81
N ASP A 58 -5.82 1.01 -12.86
CA ASP A 58 -6.74 2.14 -12.68
C ASP A 58 -6.60 3.15 -13.83
N PRO A 59 -7.65 3.35 -14.67
CA PRO A 59 -7.60 4.28 -15.79
C PRO A 59 -7.49 5.75 -15.36
N HIS A 60 -7.75 6.07 -14.09
CA HIS A 60 -7.63 7.42 -13.53
C HIS A 60 -6.26 7.69 -12.90
N CYS A 61 -5.37 6.69 -12.90
CA CYS A 61 -4.01 6.87 -12.43
C CYS A 61 -3.14 7.47 -13.55
N HIS A 62 -2.51 8.60 -13.27
CA HIS A 62 -1.81 9.38 -14.31
C HIS A 62 -0.37 9.74 -13.95
N THR A 63 0.13 9.29 -12.81
CA THR A 63 1.48 9.58 -12.34
C THR A 63 2.10 8.32 -11.74
N ASN A 64 3.41 8.19 -11.82
CA ASN A 64 4.15 7.12 -11.16
C ASN A 64 3.97 7.19 -9.64
N GLU A 65 3.82 8.39 -9.07
CA GLU A 65 3.53 8.56 -7.64
C GLU A 65 2.19 7.92 -7.25
N ASP A 66 1.12 8.23 -7.97
CA ASP A 66 -0.20 7.64 -7.72
C ASP A 66 -0.19 6.13 -7.93
N ALA A 67 0.46 5.68 -9.01
CA ALA A 67 0.53 4.26 -9.37
C ALA A 67 1.30 3.47 -8.32
N LEU A 68 2.42 4.01 -7.86
CA LEU A 68 3.23 3.39 -6.83
C LEU A 68 2.52 3.38 -5.47
N TYR A 69 1.82 4.46 -5.12
CA TYR A 69 0.99 4.47 -3.92
C TYR A 69 -0.11 3.39 -3.98
N GLN A 70 -0.81 3.24 -5.11
CA GLN A 70 -1.82 2.18 -5.26
C GLN A 70 -1.21 0.79 -5.17
N TRP A 71 -0.07 0.57 -5.83
CA TRP A 71 0.68 -0.69 -5.78
C TRP A 71 1.11 -1.02 -4.34
N VAL A 72 1.76 -0.09 -3.63
CA VAL A 72 2.15 -0.28 -2.22
C VAL A 72 0.92 -0.57 -1.36
N ARG A 73 -0.21 0.11 -1.57
CA ARG A 73 -1.44 -0.19 -0.82
C ARG A 73 -1.96 -1.60 -1.07
N HIS A 74 -1.84 -2.10 -2.29
CA HIS A 74 -2.22 -3.46 -2.65
C HIS A 74 -1.28 -4.47 -1.98
N GLU A 75 0.03 -4.26 -2.07
CA GLU A 75 1.03 -5.12 -1.43
C GLU A 75 0.89 -5.14 0.10
N LEU A 76 0.57 -4.02 0.74
CA LEU A 76 0.33 -3.98 2.19
C LEU A 76 -1.00 -4.65 2.62
N ALA A 77 -1.88 -4.96 1.66
CA ALA A 77 -3.06 -5.78 1.93
C ALA A 77 -2.73 -7.30 1.87
N ASP A 78 -1.57 -7.67 1.33
CA ASP A 78 -1.05 -9.04 1.39
C ASP A 78 -0.81 -9.45 2.84
N GLN A 79 -1.24 -10.66 3.19
CA GLN A 79 -1.16 -11.21 4.53
C GLN A 79 0.30 -11.41 4.99
N GLU A 80 1.23 -11.69 4.07
CA GLU A 80 2.65 -11.84 4.40
C GLU A 80 3.25 -10.49 4.85
N LEU A 81 3.03 -9.42 4.08
CA LEU A 81 3.52 -8.08 4.41
C LEU A 81 2.79 -7.46 5.59
N ALA A 82 1.50 -7.76 5.77
CA ALA A 82 0.71 -7.28 6.91
C ALA A 82 1.23 -7.81 8.25
N SER A 83 1.98 -8.93 8.25
CA SER A 83 2.59 -9.50 9.45
C SER A 83 3.88 -8.77 9.89
N ILE A 84 4.49 -8.00 9.00
CA ILE A 84 5.74 -7.28 9.26
C ILE A 84 5.41 -5.96 9.99
N VAL A 85 5.92 -5.83 11.21
CA VAL A 85 5.65 -4.68 12.09
C VAL A 85 6.54 -3.47 11.76
N ASP A 86 7.75 -3.71 11.26
CA ASP A 86 8.74 -2.66 10.98
C ASP A 86 8.63 -2.12 9.55
N GLU A 87 8.38 -0.81 9.43
CA GLU A 87 8.30 -0.11 8.14
C GLU A 87 9.59 -0.22 7.33
N THR A 88 10.75 -0.26 7.98
CA THR A 88 12.04 -0.30 7.26
C THR A 88 12.18 -1.61 6.49
N THR A 89 11.82 -2.72 7.14
CA THR A 89 11.81 -4.06 6.56
C THR A 89 10.78 -4.16 5.44
N VAL A 90 9.55 -3.68 5.66
CA VAL A 90 8.51 -3.62 4.63
C VAL A 90 9.00 -2.83 3.41
N ARG A 91 9.62 -1.66 3.62
CA ARG A 91 10.19 -0.85 2.53
C ARG A 91 11.27 -1.60 1.77
N ALA A 92 12.18 -2.31 2.46
CA ALA A 92 13.25 -3.06 1.80
C ALA A 92 12.69 -4.15 0.89
N VAL A 93 11.73 -4.95 1.39
CA VAL A 93 11.06 -6.01 0.61
C VAL A 93 10.32 -5.43 -0.60
N LEU A 94 9.55 -4.36 -0.40
CA LEU A 94 8.83 -3.70 -1.50
C LEU A 94 9.80 -3.05 -2.50
N GLY A 95 10.92 -2.50 -2.04
CA GLY A 95 11.96 -1.96 -2.90
C GLY A 95 12.58 -3.02 -3.80
N GLU A 96 12.88 -4.20 -3.25
CA GLU A 96 13.40 -5.33 -4.01
C GLU A 96 12.39 -5.84 -5.04
N ARG A 97 11.12 -6.02 -4.65
CA ARG A 97 10.03 -6.41 -5.56
C ARG A 97 9.87 -5.42 -6.71
N LEU A 98 9.88 -4.13 -6.38
CA LEU A 98 9.76 -3.06 -7.37
C LEU A 98 10.98 -3.02 -8.31
N HIS A 99 12.20 -3.15 -7.79
CA HIS A 99 13.41 -3.19 -8.60
C HIS A 99 13.40 -4.38 -9.57
N HIS A 100 12.98 -5.56 -9.12
CA HIS A 100 12.83 -6.72 -10.00
C HIS A 100 11.81 -6.47 -11.12
N LEU A 101 10.67 -5.84 -10.80
CA LEU A 101 9.69 -5.44 -11.81
C LEU A 101 10.28 -4.46 -12.81
N LEU A 102 11.07 -3.48 -12.36
CA LEU A 102 11.77 -2.53 -13.24
C LEU A 102 12.73 -3.24 -14.20
N CYS A 103 13.49 -4.23 -13.75
CA CYS A 103 14.37 -5.01 -14.63
C CYS A 103 13.61 -5.76 -15.72
N ILE A 104 12.39 -6.24 -15.43
CA ILE A 104 11.56 -6.94 -16.41
C ILE A 104 11.02 -5.96 -17.47
N VAL A 105 10.62 -4.76 -17.06
CA VAL A 105 9.96 -3.79 -17.95
C VAL A 105 10.93 -2.88 -18.71
N GLY A 106 12.17 -2.76 -18.23
CA GLY A 106 13.23 -1.93 -18.79
C GLY A 106 14.61 -2.48 -18.45
N PRO A 107 15.19 -3.38 -19.27
CA PRO A 107 16.47 -4.03 -18.98
C PRO A 107 17.67 -3.07 -18.96
N GLU A 108 17.48 -1.80 -19.33
CA GLU A 108 18.49 -0.73 -19.24
C GLU A 108 18.44 0.03 -17.90
N SER A 109 17.44 -0.29 -17.06
CA SER A 109 17.27 0.28 -15.71
C SER A 109 17.86 -0.61 -14.61
N CYS A 110 18.58 -1.66 -15.03
CA CYS A 110 19.40 -2.57 -14.24
C CYS A 110 20.80 -2.61 -14.91
#